data_AF-A0A7W0WJD2-F1
#
_entry.id   AF-A0A7W0WJD2-F1
#
_cell.length_a   1.000
_cell.length_b   1.000
_cell.length_c   1.000
_cell.angle_alpha   90.00
_cell.angle_beta   90.00
_cell.angle_gamma   90.00
#
_symmetry.space_group_name_H-M   'P 1'
#
loop_
_entity.id
_entity.type
_entity.pdbx_description
1 polymer ?
#
loop_
_entity_poly.entity_id
_entity_poly.type
_entity_poly.pdbx_seq_one_letter_code
_entity_poly.pdbx_strand_id
1 'polypeptide(L)'
;DEILAPTVTLSRHIFKAPTRYYKTGVVFLAYINGHQDHFRMVGGQEGARSVTHLSELFVLADRAGLLHDPDLAAERMRRVLAVAGVS
;
A
#
# COMPACT_ATOMS: atom_id res chain seq x y z
N ASP A 1 2.17 -15.03 -18.95
CA ASP A 1 2.26 -13.54 -18.86
C ASP A 1 0.99 -12.86 -18.37
N GLU A 2 -0.21 -13.33 -18.73
CA GLU A 2 -1.49 -12.69 -18.35
C GLU A 2 -1.71 -12.56 -16.83
N ILE A 3 -1.23 -13.51 -16.01
CA ILE A 3 -1.37 -13.47 -14.55
C ILE A 3 -0.60 -12.29 -13.91
N LEU A 4 0.56 -11.93 -14.47
CA LEU A 4 1.43 -10.88 -13.90
C LEU A 4 1.19 -9.51 -14.53
N ALA A 5 0.56 -9.44 -15.70
CA ALA A 5 0.29 -8.19 -16.39
C ALA A 5 -0.45 -7.15 -15.51
N PRO A 6 -1.48 -7.52 -14.71
CA PRO A 6 -2.18 -6.57 -13.83
C PRO A 6 -1.27 -5.95 -12.76
N THR A 7 -0.22 -6.65 -12.32
CA THR A 7 0.65 -6.21 -11.22
C THR A 7 1.72 -5.21 -11.67
N VAL A 8 1.94 -5.05 -12.98
CA VAL A 8 3.00 -4.19 -13.53
C VAL A 8 2.78 -2.72 -13.14
N THR A 9 1.54 -2.24 -13.23
CA THR A 9 1.20 -0.85 -12.87
C THR A 9 1.40 -0.60 -11.38
N LEU A 10 0.94 -1.52 -10.52
CA LEU A 10 1.18 -1.46 -9.08
C LEU A 10 2.68 -1.43 -8.76
N SER A 11 3.45 -2.33 -9.37
CA SER A 11 4.90 -2.40 -9.16
C SER A 11 5.58 -1.08 -9.55
N ARG A 12 5.30 -0.55 -10.75
CA ARG A 12 5.85 0.75 -11.18
C ARG A 12 5.52 1.88 -10.20
N HIS A 13 4.31 1.88 -9.63
CA HIS A 13 3.91 2.87 -8.63
C HIS A 13 4.69 2.71 -7.32
N ILE A 14 4.81 1.49 -6.78
CA ILE A 14 5.60 1.20 -5.57
C ILE A 14 7.05 1.69 -5.72
N PHE A 15 7.65 1.46 -6.89
CA PHE A 15 9.04 1.79 -7.19
C PHE A 15 9.26 3.20 -7.77
N LYS A 16 8.21 4.04 -7.86
CA LYS A 16 8.29 5.41 -8.37
C LYS A 16 9.34 6.24 -7.63
N ALA A 17 10.03 7.14 -8.33
CA ALA A 17 11.04 8.01 -7.71
C ALA A 17 10.47 8.79 -6.49
N PRO A 18 11.25 8.96 -5.40
CA PRO A 18 12.58 8.38 -5.15
C PRO A 18 12.49 6.90 -4.75
N THR A 19 13.14 6.02 -5.54
CA THR A 19 12.95 4.57 -5.45
C THR A 19 13.40 3.95 -4.13
N ARG A 20 14.31 4.58 -3.38
CA ARG A 20 14.73 4.11 -2.03
C ARG A 20 13.57 3.87 -1.05
N TYR A 21 12.41 4.51 -1.27
CA TYR A 21 11.21 4.36 -0.44
C TYR A 21 10.19 3.34 -0.97
N TYR A 22 10.59 2.45 -1.89
CA TYR A 22 9.71 1.36 -2.34
C TYR A 22 9.26 0.46 -1.18
N LYS A 23 10.12 0.28 -0.18
CA LYS A 23 9.87 -0.56 1.01
C LYS A 23 8.61 -0.13 1.77
N THR A 24 8.31 1.17 1.79
CA THR A 24 7.09 1.70 2.39
C THR A 24 5.85 1.15 1.70
N GLY A 25 5.85 1.08 0.36
CA GLY A 25 4.75 0.49 -0.40
C GLY A 25 4.62 -1.02 -0.17
N VAL A 26 5.74 -1.74 -0.08
CA VAL A 26 5.75 -3.19 0.20
C VAL A 26 5.18 -3.49 1.59
N VAL A 27 5.64 -2.78 2.62
CA VAL A 27 5.16 -2.96 4.00
C VAL A 27 3.71 -2.50 4.14
N PHE A 28 3.30 -1.44 3.43
CA PHE A 28 1.90 -1.03 3.38
C PHE A 28 1.01 -2.11 2.77
N LEU A 29 1.44 -2.73 1.65
CA LEU A 29 0.71 -3.84 1.02
C LEU A 29 0.63 -5.05 1.96
N ALA A 30 1.71 -5.37 2.69
CA ALA A 30 1.72 -6.41 3.69
C ALA A 30 0.74 -6.13 4.84
N TYR A 31 0.69 -4.88 5.31
CA TYR A 31 -0.25 -4.44 6.32
C TYR A 31 -1.70 -4.54 5.83
N ILE A 32 -2.09 -4.01 4.68
CA ILE A 32 -3.50 -4.09 4.26
C ILE A 32 -3.96 -5.53 3.98
N ASN A 33 -3.04 -6.44 3.64
CA ASN A 33 -3.32 -7.87 3.44
C ASN A 33 -3.21 -8.75 4.69
N GLY A 34 -3.08 -8.17 5.89
CA GLY A 34 -3.10 -8.96 7.12
C GLY A 34 -1.80 -9.70 7.45
N HIS A 35 -0.72 -9.49 6.71
CA HIS A 35 0.57 -10.15 6.99
C HIS A 35 1.29 -9.59 8.24
N GLN A 36 0.83 -8.45 8.75
CA GLN A 36 1.31 -7.82 9.98
C GLN A 36 0.23 -6.93 10.59
N ASP A 37 0.23 -6.75 11.91
CA ASP A 37 -0.87 -6.05 12.62
C ASP A 37 -0.72 -4.52 12.67
N HIS A 38 0.44 -3.98 12.28
CA HIS A 38 0.71 -2.54 12.32
C HIS A 38 1.38 -2.03 11.05
N PHE A 39 1.19 -0.75 10.73
CA PHE A 39 1.96 -0.04 9.70
C PHE A 39 3.02 0.86 10.37
N ARG A 40 4.15 0.24 10.72
CA ARG A 40 5.32 0.90 11.33
C ARG A 40 6.59 0.29 10.75
N MET A 41 7.60 1.11 10.54
CA MET A 41 8.86 0.71 9.95
C MET A 41 10.06 1.26 10.73
N VAL A 42 11.19 0.55 10.64
CA VAL A 42 12.46 1.02 11.20
C VAL A 42 12.80 2.40 10.63
N GLY A 43 13.16 3.33 11.51
CA GLY A 43 13.48 4.71 11.12
C GLY A 43 12.28 5.56 10.71
N GLY A 44 11.06 5.16 11.05
CA GLY A 44 9.84 5.93 10.74
C GLY A 44 9.51 5.96 9.25
N GLN A 45 9.98 4.96 8.49
CA GLN A 45 9.83 4.95 7.02
C GLN A 45 8.38 4.73 6.55
N GLU A 46 7.44 4.43 7.45
CA GLU A 46 6.01 4.42 7.13
C GLU A 46 5.53 5.79 6.61
N GLY A 47 6.19 6.88 7.02
CA GLY A 47 5.91 8.25 6.56
C GLY A 47 6.67 8.68 5.29
N ALA A 48 7.47 7.80 4.68
CA ALA A 48 8.33 8.16 3.55
C ALA A 48 7.58 8.25 2.20
N ARG A 49 6.30 7.87 2.16
CA ARG A 49 5.37 8.06 1.03
C ARG A 49 4.16 8.84 1.52
N SER A 50 3.64 9.73 0.67
CA SER A 50 2.44 10.52 0.99
C SER A 50 1.20 9.64 1.12
N VAL A 51 0.20 10.11 1.87
CA VAL A 51 -1.10 9.45 1.94
C VAL A 51 -1.72 9.25 0.55
N THR A 52 -1.56 10.22 -0.36
CA THR A 52 -2.03 10.11 -1.75
C THR A 52 -1.34 8.97 -2.52
N HIS A 53 -0.04 8.75 -2.27
CA HIS A 53 0.67 7.61 -2.86
C HIS A 53 0.14 6.29 -2.31
N LEU A 54 -0.14 6.20 -1.01
CA LEU A 54 -0.70 5.01 -0.38
C LEU A 54 -2.13 4.72 -0.88
N SER A 55 -2.95 5.76 -1.06
CA SER A 55 -4.30 5.61 -1.64
C SER A 55 -4.27 5.08 -3.08
N GLU A 56 -3.40 5.62 -3.92
CA GLU A 56 -3.24 5.11 -5.29
C GLU A 56 -2.71 3.67 -5.29
N LEU A 57 -1.79 3.32 -4.37
CA LEU A 57 -1.31 1.96 -4.21
C LEU A 57 -2.46 1.01 -3.86
N PHE A 58 -3.32 1.39 -2.91
CA PHE A 58 -4.49 0.60 -2.52
C PHE A 58 -5.43 0.33 -3.72
N VAL A 59 -5.75 1.36 -4.51
CA VAL A 59 -6.58 1.22 -5.72
C VAL A 59 -5.91 0.32 -6.77
N LEU A 60 -4.60 0.45 -6.96
CA LEU A 60 -3.86 -0.40 -7.90
C LEU A 60 -3.75 -1.85 -7.41
N ALA A 61 -3.70 -2.08 -6.10
CA ALA A 61 -3.72 -3.42 -5.52
C ALA A 61 -5.09 -4.10 -5.71
N ASP A 62 -6.19 -3.36 -5.53
CA ASP A 62 -7.54 -3.83 -5.84
C ASP A 62 -7.68 -4.21 -7.32
N ARG A 63 -7.30 -3.31 -8.23
CA ARG A 63 -7.34 -3.56 -9.69
C ARG A 63 -6.45 -4.72 -10.13
N ALA A 64 -5.39 -5.02 -9.38
CA ALA A 64 -4.50 -6.14 -9.63
C ALA A 64 -5.00 -7.46 -9.01
N GLY A 65 -6.12 -7.47 -8.27
CA GLY A 65 -6.64 -8.64 -7.57
C GLY A 65 -5.75 -9.09 -6.41
N LEU A 66 -5.04 -8.16 -5.77
CA LEU A 66 -4.04 -8.44 -4.74
C LEU A 66 -4.51 -8.14 -3.31
N LEU A 67 -5.79 -7.84 -3.12
CA LEU A 67 -6.40 -7.72 -1.79
C LEU A 67 -6.96 -9.08 -1.38
N HIS A 68 -6.29 -9.74 -0.43
CA HIS A 68 -6.69 -11.08 0.02
C HIS A 68 -8.06 -11.07 0.73
N ASP A 69 -8.25 -10.07 1.60
CA ASP A 69 -9.49 -9.77 2.29
C ASP A 69 -9.82 -8.28 2.05
N PRO A 70 -10.72 -7.97 1.10
CA PRO A 70 -11.06 -6.59 0.76
C PRO A 70 -11.66 -5.79 1.93
N ASP A 71 -12.40 -6.44 2.83
CA ASP A 71 -13.03 -5.77 3.97
C ASP A 71 -11.97 -5.36 5.00
N LEU A 72 -11.06 -6.28 5.32
CA LEU A 72 -9.91 -5.99 6.18
C LEU A 72 -9.02 -4.90 5.57
N ALA A 73 -8.74 -5.00 4.26
CA ALA A 73 -7.93 -4.02 3.56
C ALA A 73 -8.56 -2.62 3.60
N ALA A 74 -9.88 -2.53 3.35
CA ALA A 74 -10.63 -1.28 3.41
C ALA A 74 -10.68 -0.70 4.84
N GLU A 75 -10.86 -1.53 5.86
CA GLU A 75 -10.76 -1.10 7.26
C GLU A 75 -9.38 -0.54 7.59
N ARG A 76 -8.32 -1.25 7.22
CA ARG A 76 -6.94 -0.85 7.47
C ARG A 76 -6.57 0.43 6.73
N MET A 77 -7.06 0.60 5.49
CA MET A 77 -6.90 1.83 4.73
C MET A 77 -7.62 3.01 5.40
N ARG A 78 -8.86 2.82 5.90
CA ARG A 78 -9.58 3.86 6.66
C ARG A 78 -8.80 4.32 7.89
N ARG A 79 -8.16 3.40 8.62
CA ARG A 79 -7.29 3.75 9.77
C ARG A 79 -6.10 4.62 9.34
N VAL A 80 -5.48 4.32 8.20
CA VAL A 80 -4.37 5.12 7.64
C VAL A 80 -4.85 6.52 7.25
N LEU A 81 -6.01 6.63 6.61
CA LEU A 81 -6.64 7.90 6.25
C LEU A 81 -7.00 8.76 7.48
N ALA A 82 -7.55 8.14 8.52
CA ALA A 82 -7.89 8.82 9.76
C ALA A 82 -6.67 9.45 10.43
N VAL A 83 -5.54 8.74 10.47
CA VAL A 83 -4.27 9.28 10.99
C VAL A 83 -3.72 10.42 10.12
N ALA A 84 -4.05 10.42 8.82
CA ALA A 84 -3.73 11.53 7.91
C ALA A 84 -4.74 12.70 7.97
N GLY A 85 -5.74 12.65 8.85
CA GLY A 85 -6.73 13.71 9.04
C GLY A 85 -7.92 13.67 8.08
N VAL A 86 -8.17 12.54 7.42
CA VAL A 86 -9.32 12.33 6.53
C VAL A 86 -10.42 11.58 7.29
N SER A 87 -11.65 12.11 7.30
CA SER A 87 -12.82 11.56 8.02
C SER A 87 -13.88 11.02 7.07
#